data_AF-A0A2N2IX95-F1
#
_entry.id   AF-A0A2N2IX95-F1
#
_cell.length_a   1.000
_cell.length_b   1.000
_cell.length_c   1.000
_cell.angle_alpha   90.00
_cell.angle_beta   90.00
_cell.angle_gamma   90.00
#
_symmetry.space_group_name_H-M   'P 1'
#
loop_
_entity.id
_entity.type
_entity.pdbx_description
1 polymer ?
#
loop_
_entity_poly.entity_id
_entity_poly.type
_entity_poly.pdbx_seq_one_letter_code
_entity_poly.pdbx_strand_id
1 'polypeptide(L)' 'RSKQLRSVTDPELLVLFEDWLEELEAEVTAYLEQHPGSDAPAIAAHLGLSGSGAAFLVAKLRREEKI' A
#
# COMPACT_ATOMS: atom_id res chain seq x y z
N ARG A 1 -1.54 21.84 -2.83
CA ARG A 1 -2.53 21.45 -3.87
C ARG A 1 -2.07 20.11 -4.44
N SER A 2 -2.65 19.01 -3.96
CA SER A 2 -2.29 17.65 -4.35
C SER A 2 -2.50 17.47 -5.86
N LYS A 3 -1.40 17.33 -6.60
CA LYS A 3 -1.41 16.95 -8.02
C LYS A 3 -1.62 15.44 -8.22
N GLN A 4 -1.69 14.68 -7.13
CA GLN A 4 -1.36 13.24 -7.12
C GLN A 4 -2.42 12.28 -7.67
N LEU A 5 -3.52 12.77 -8.27
CA LEU A 5 -4.43 11.89 -9.02
C LEU A 5 -4.81 12.44 -10.41
N ARG A 6 -4.28 13.60 -10.81
CA ARG A 6 -4.48 14.16 -12.16
C ARG A 6 -3.30 13.90 -13.11
N SER A 7 -2.24 13.24 -12.64
CA SER A 7 -1.05 12.94 -13.46
C SER A 7 -1.13 11.57 -14.17
N VAL A 8 -2.14 10.76 -13.88
CA VAL A 8 -2.44 9.53 -14.63
C VAL A 8 -3.69 9.82 -15.47
N THR A 9 -3.53 10.62 -16.52
CA THR A 9 -4.59 10.84 -17.53
C THR A 9 -4.52 9.81 -18.65
N ASP A 10 -3.48 8.98 -18.65
CA ASP A 10 -3.34 7.86 -19.57
C ASP A 10 -4.00 6.63 -18.94
N PRO A 11 -5.07 6.09 -19.54
CA PRO A 11 -5.74 4.89 -19.04
C PRO A 11 -4.83 3.67 -18.89
N GLU A 12 -3.81 3.52 -19.74
CA GLU A 12 -2.90 2.38 -19.68
C GLU A 12 -1.99 2.48 -18.44
N LEU A 13 -1.49 3.68 -18.13
CA LEU A 13 -0.70 3.91 -16.92
C LEU A 13 -1.54 3.77 -15.65
N LEU A 14 -2.83 4.07 -15.71
CA LEU A 14 -3.72 3.89 -14.56
C LEU A 14 -3.87 2.41 -14.21
N VAL A 15 -4.07 1.54 -15.21
CA VAL A 15 -4.15 0.08 -14.99
C VAL A 15 -2.85 -0.43 -14.37
N LEU A 16 -1.69 -0.05 -14.91
CA LEU A 16 -0.40 -0.48 -14.34
C LEU A 16 -0.19 0.00 -12.91
N PHE A 17 -0.67 1.20 -12.58
CA PHE A 17 -0.61 1.72 -11.22
C PHE A 17 -1.53 0.95 -10.28
N GLU A 18 -2.75 0.62 -10.72
CA GLU A 18 -3.72 -0.16 -9.95
C GLU A 18 -3.21 -1.57 -9.70
N ASP A 19 -2.69 -2.26 -10.73
CA ASP A 19 -2.10 -3.59 -10.62
C ASP A 19 -0.93 -3.59 -9.62
N TRP A 20 0.00 -2.64 -9.76
CA TRP A 20 1.13 -2.49 -8.83
C TRP A 20 0.68 -2.23 -7.39
N LEU A 21 -0.35 -1.40 -7.19
CA LEU A 21 -0.87 -1.10 -5.87
C LEU A 21 -1.54 -2.33 -5.24
N GLU A 22 -2.28 -3.12 -6.02
CA GLU A 22 -2.92 -4.36 -5.58
C GLU A 22 -1.87 -5.41 -5.16
N GLU A 23 -0.81 -5.59 -5.94
CA GLU A 23 0.31 -6.46 -5.57
C GLU A 23 0.94 -6.04 -4.23
N LEU A 24 1.17 -4.74 -4.05
CA LEU A 24 1.76 -4.23 -2.82
C LEU A 24 0.84 -4.38 -1.60
N GLU A 25 -0.48 -4.21 -1.78
CA GLU A 25 -1.48 -4.49 -0.75
C GLU A 25 -1.46 -5.97 -0.34
N ALA A 26 -1.34 -6.88 -1.30
CA ALA A 26 -1.25 -8.31 -1.04
C ALA A 26 0.01 -8.66 -0.23
N GLU A 27 1.16 -8.07 -0.55
CA GLU A 27 2.41 -8.26 0.22
C GLU A 27 2.30 -7.77 1.66
N VAL A 28 1.70 -6.59 1.89
CA VAL A 28 1.46 -6.06 3.24
C VAL A 28 0.55 -6.98 4.05
N THR A 29 -0.51 -7.49 3.42
CA THR A 29 -1.47 -8.40 4.06
C THR A 29 -0.79 -9.72 4.43
N ALA A 30 -0.06 -10.33 3.49
CA ALA A 30 0.70 -11.57 3.72
C ALA A 30 1.75 -11.40 4.83
N TYR A 31 2.42 -10.24 4.90
CA TYR A 31 3.36 -9.95 5.99
C TYR A 31 2.66 -9.90 7.35
N LEU A 32 1.50 -9.23 7.43
CA LEU A 32 0.72 -9.09 8.67
C LEU A 32 0.11 -10.41 9.15
N GLU A 33 -0.27 -11.30 8.24
CA GLU A 33 -0.71 -12.66 8.56
C GLU A 33 0.42 -13.47 9.22
N GLN A 34 1.66 -13.32 8.74
CA GLN A 34 2.84 -14.00 9.30
C GLN A 34 3.36 -13.35 10.58
N HIS A 35 3.15 -12.03 10.74
CA HIS A 35 3.66 -11.23 11.86
C HIS A 35 2.54 -10.41 12.51
N PRO A 36 1.56 -11.06 13.15
CA PRO A 36 0.39 -10.40 13.72
C PRO A 36 0.80 -9.35 14.76
N GLY A 37 0.18 -8.17 14.68
CA GLY A 37 0.47 -7.05 15.59
C GLY A 37 1.67 -6.19 15.20
N SER A 38 2.33 -6.47 14.07
CA SER A 38 3.36 -5.57 13.53
C SER A 38 2.81 -4.18 13.22
N ASP A 39 3.67 -3.17 13.39
CA ASP A 39 3.34 -1.78 13.12
C ASP A 39 3.88 -1.31 11.75
N ALA A 40 3.47 -0.11 11.33
CA ALA A 40 3.88 0.46 10.05
C ALA A 40 5.42 0.60 9.89
N PRO A 41 6.19 0.99 10.91
CA PRO A 41 7.65 0.95 10.85
C PRO A 41 8.24 -0.44 10.55
N ALA A 42 7.73 -1.51 11.17
CA ALA A 42 8.19 -2.87 10.90
C ALA A 42 7.89 -3.29 9.46
N ILE A 43 6.68 -3.00 8.97
CA ILE A 43 6.28 -3.26 7.58
C ILE A 43 7.19 -2.50 6.60
N ALA A 44 7.44 -1.21 6.88
CA ALA A 44 8.29 -0.38 6.04
C ALA A 44 9.71 -0.93 5.90
N ALA A 45 10.31 -1.37 7.02
CA ALA A 45 11.63 -1.97 7.02
C ALA A 45 11.67 -3.30 6.27
N HIS A 46 10.63 -4.13 6.39
CA HIS A 46 10.59 -5.44 5.74
C HIS A 46 10.36 -5.35 4.22
N LEU A 47 9.41 -4.52 3.79
CA LEU A 47 9.00 -4.40 2.38
C LEU A 47 9.74 -3.29 1.62
N GLY A 48 10.72 -2.63 2.25
CA GLY A 48 11.47 -1.54 1.62
C GLY A 48 10.64 -0.29 1.32
N LEU A 49 9.56 -0.07 2.08
CA LEU A 49 8.69 1.10 1.93
C LEU A 49 9.19 2.28 2.77
N SER A 50 8.73 3.48 2.41
CA SER A 50 8.80 4.60 3.35
C SER A 50 7.83 4.38 4.52
N GLY A 51 8.15 4.94 5.69
CA GLY A 51 7.26 4.86 6.86
C GLY A 51 5.87 5.45 6.59
N SER A 52 5.79 6.53 5.80
CA SER A 52 4.49 7.12 5.39
C SER A 52 3.74 6.23 4.40
N GLY A 53 4.43 5.54 3.49
CA GLY A 53 3.83 4.57 2.57
C GLY A 53 3.22 3.37 3.32
N ALA A 54 3.97 2.78 4.25
CA ALA A 54 3.46 1.70 5.08
C ALA A 54 2.27 2.14 5.95
N ALA A 55 2.35 3.32 6.56
CA ALA A 55 1.25 3.86 7.35
C ALA A 55 -0.01 4.12 6.50
N PHE A 56 0.16 4.61 5.27
CA PHE A 56 -0.93 4.79 4.32
C PHE A 56 -1.60 3.46 3.96
N LEU A 57 -0.82 2.44 3.60
CA LEU A 57 -1.33 1.12 3.23
C LEU A 57 -2.09 0.46 4.38
N VAL A 58 -1.55 0.49 5.60
CA VAL A 58 -2.23 -0.03 6.78
C VAL A 58 -3.56 0.68 7.02
N ALA A 59 -3.59 2.02 6.92
CA ALA A 59 -4.82 2.78 7.09
C ALA A 59 -5.87 2.46 6.00
N LYS A 60 -5.42 2.26 4.75
CA LYS A 60 -6.28 1.89 3.62
C LYS A 60 -6.85 0.47 3.79
N LEU A 61 -6.02 -0.51 4.08
CA LEU A 61 -6.45 -1.91 4.25
C LEU A 61 -7.44 -2.08 5.42
N ARG A 62 -7.21 -1.38 6.55
CA ARG A 62 -8.18 -1.35 7.67
C ARG A 62 -9.53 -0.76 7.27
N ARG A 63 -9.52 0.30 6.46
CA ARG A 63 -10.75 0.93 5.97
C ARG A 63 -11.52 0.02 5.02
N GLU A 64 -10.81 -0.84 4.30
CA GLU A 64 -11.38 -1.85 3.38
C GLU A 64 -11.70 -3.18 4.08
N GLU A 65 -11.55 -3.27 5.41
CA GLU A 65 -11.80 -4.48 6.22
C GLU A 65 -11.00 -5.70 5.75
N LYS A 66 -9.84 -5.48 5.12
CA LYS A 66 -8.91 -6.52 4.67
C LYS A 66 -7.96 -7.00 5.78
N ILE A 67 -7.75 -6.16 6.80
CA ILE A 67 -6.95 -6.42 8.02
C ILE A 67 -7.58 -5.77 9.25
#